data_AF-A0A357KU61-F1
#
_entry.id   AF-A0A357KU61-F1
#
_cell.length_a   1.000
_cell.length_b   1.000
_cell.length_c   1.000
_cell.angle_alpha   90.00
_cell.angle_beta   90.00
_cell.angle_gamma   90.00
#
_symmetry.space_group_name_H-M   'P 1'
#
loop_
_entity.id
_entity.type
_entity.pdbx_description
1 polymer ?
#
loop_
_entity_poly.entity_id
_entity_poly.type
_entity_poly.pdbx_seq_one_letter_code
_entity_poly.pdbx_strand_id
1 'polypeptide(L)'
;EGKRGWPRIKPPFPAVKGLFAKPTIINNVETLCHLPSIIEHGVKWFQSQGAASTIGGPPSFGSKLFGVSGHVNSPGLFECDLGIPLSTLINDHCKGMRRGKKFKGAIAGGISTGILGPDEFDAPMDFDIGRRCNVLGLGTACPTVFDEDTDMVAVA
;
A
#
# COMPACT_ATOMS: atom_id res chain seq x y z
N GLU A 1 -10.98 24.35 -6.45
CA GLU A 1 -10.54 25.72 -6.81
C GLU A 1 -10.84 26.14 -8.26
N GLY A 2 -11.39 25.29 -9.13
CA GLY A 2 -11.80 25.69 -10.49
C GLY A 2 -10.66 25.99 -11.48
N LYS A 3 -9.40 25.75 -11.09
CA LYS A 3 -8.21 25.95 -11.93
C LYS A 3 -7.77 24.62 -12.56
N ARG A 4 -6.84 24.69 -13.52
CA ARG A 4 -6.11 23.50 -14.02
C ARG A 4 -5.46 22.74 -12.86
N GLY A 5 -5.48 21.41 -12.92
CA GLY A 5 -4.95 20.51 -11.88
C GLY A 5 -3.42 20.44 -11.82
N TRP A 6 -2.72 21.55 -12.03
CA TRP A 6 -1.27 21.59 -11.91
C TRP A 6 -0.86 21.59 -10.43
N PRO A 7 0.12 20.75 -10.03
CA PRO A 7 0.64 20.77 -8.68
C PRO A 7 1.30 22.12 -8.40
N ARG A 8 1.22 22.57 -7.15
CA ARG A 8 1.94 23.75 -6.67
C ARG A 8 3.30 23.35 -6.11
N ILE A 9 4.32 24.14 -6.40
CA ILE A 9 5.62 24.03 -5.74
C ILE A 9 5.40 24.31 -4.24
N LYS A 10 6.00 23.47 -3.39
CA LYS A 10 6.05 23.65 -1.94
C LYS A 10 7.43 24.23 -1.61
N PRO A 11 7.55 25.20 -0.68
CA PRO A 11 6.52 25.85 0.13
C PRO A 11 5.69 26.93 -0.63
N PRO A 12 4.51 27.34 -0.11
CA PRO A 12 3.90 26.94 1.16
C PRO A 12 3.19 25.56 1.09
N PHE A 13 3.23 24.83 2.20
CA PHE A 13 2.48 23.58 2.34
C PHE A 13 0.96 23.83 2.49
N PRO A 14 0.09 22.92 2.03
CA PRO A 14 -1.36 23.08 2.14
C PRO A 14 -1.87 23.32 3.58
N ALA A 15 -1.20 22.72 4.58
CA ALA A 15 -1.51 22.93 5.99
C ALA A 15 -1.42 24.42 6.41
N VAL A 16 -0.60 25.22 5.72
CA VAL A 16 -0.50 26.67 5.93
C VAL A 16 -1.38 27.42 4.94
N LYS A 17 -1.31 27.08 3.64
CA LYS A 17 -2.01 27.76 2.55
C LYS A 17 -2.43 26.77 1.45
N GLY A 18 -3.58 26.13 1.65
CA GLY A 18 -4.18 25.14 0.76
C GLY A 18 -5.38 25.70 -0.01
N LEU A 19 -6.57 25.12 0.23
CA LEU A 19 -7.80 25.43 -0.49
C LEU A 19 -8.18 26.90 -0.28
N PHE A 20 -8.33 27.64 -1.38
CA PHE A 20 -8.65 29.07 -1.37
C PHE A 20 -7.71 29.90 -0.48
N ALA A 21 -6.44 29.51 -0.44
CA ALA A 21 -5.41 30.14 0.38
C ALA A 21 -5.68 30.09 1.90
N LYS A 22 -6.50 29.16 2.38
CA LYS A 22 -6.71 28.89 3.80
C LYS A 22 -5.90 27.67 4.26
N PRO A 23 -5.56 27.57 5.56
CA PRO A 23 -5.02 26.34 6.14
C PRO A 23 -5.92 25.15 5.79
N THR A 24 -5.36 24.09 5.21
CA THR A 24 -6.14 22.91 4.79
C THR A 24 -5.34 21.64 5.00
N ILE A 25 -5.88 20.74 5.81
CA ILE A 25 -5.36 19.39 5.96
C ILE A 25 -5.96 18.51 4.87
N ILE A 26 -5.11 17.78 4.16
CA ILE A 26 -5.50 16.86 3.09
C ILE A 26 -5.12 15.46 3.56
N ASN A 27 -6.10 14.57 3.65
CA ASN A 27 -5.91 13.17 4.01
C ASN A 27 -6.55 12.28 2.95
N ASN A 28 -6.08 11.04 2.84
CA ASN A 28 -6.78 9.99 2.11
C ASN A 28 -8.10 9.66 2.83
N VAL A 29 -9.11 9.19 2.08
CA VAL A 29 -10.40 8.75 2.62
C VAL A 29 -10.21 7.64 3.66
N GLU A 30 -9.40 6.62 3.35
CA GLU A 30 -9.07 5.51 4.26
C GLU A 30 -8.53 6.03 5.59
N THR A 31 -7.58 6.96 5.57
CA THR A 31 -7.02 7.60 6.78
C THR A 31 -8.11 8.24 7.65
N LEU A 32 -9.07 8.95 7.05
CA LEU A 32 -10.17 9.56 7.78
C LEU A 32 -11.16 8.51 8.30
N CYS A 33 -11.39 7.42 7.56
CA CYS A 33 -12.27 6.33 7.95
C CYS A 33 -11.76 5.52 9.16
N HIS A 34 -10.46 5.54 9.46
CA HIS A 34 -9.95 4.95 10.71
C HIS A 34 -10.25 5.80 11.95
N LEU A 35 -10.51 7.11 11.81
CA LEU A 35 -10.65 8.01 12.97
C LEU A 35 -11.80 7.61 13.91
N PRO A 36 -13.02 7.27 13.42
CA PRO A 36 -14.10 6.82 14.31
C PRO A 36 -13.68 5.63 15.17
N SER A 37 -13.10 4.59 14.56
CA SER A 37 -12.67 3.38 15.28
C SER A 37 -11.53 3.64 16.27
N ILE A 38 -10.59 4.53 15.93
CA ILE A 38 -9.52 4.94 16.84
C ILE A 38 -10.08 5.72 18.03
N ILE A 39 -11.07 6.60 17.81
CA ILE A 39 -11.70 7.38 18.87
C ILE A 39 -12.52 6.47 19.79
N GLU A 40 -13.23 5.50 19.22
CA GLU A 40 -14.10 4.58 19.95
C GLU A 40 -13.30 3.56 20.79
N HIS A 41 -12.30 2.90 20.20
CA HIS A 41 -11.56 1.83 20.86
C HIS A 41 -10.22 2.28 21.49
N GLY A 42 -9.78 3.49 21.18
CA GLY A 42 -8.54 4.07 21.68
C GLY A 42 -7.28 3.65 20.92
N VAL A 43 -6.20 4.40 21.14
CA VAL A 43 -4.93 4.22 20.42
C VAL A 43 -4.29 2.84 20.64
N LYS A 44 -4.42 2.26 21.84
CA LYS A 44 -3.82 0.95 22.15
C LYS A 44 -4.45 -0.17 21.33
N TRP A 45 -5.76 -0.09 21.07
CA TRP A 45 -6.45 -1.03 20.20
C TRP A 45 -5.89 -0.94 18.77
N PHE A 46 -5.79 0.27 18.22
CA PHE A 46 -5.23 0.47 16.88
C PHE A 46 -3.77 0.00 16.76
N GLN A 47 -2.95 0.22 17.81
CA GLN A 47 -1.56 -0.24 17.88
C GLN A 47 -1.42 -1.75 18.11
N SER A 48 -2.49 -2.44 18.53
CA SER A 48 -2.48 -3.91 18.60
C SER A 48 -2.62 -4.57 17.23
N GLN A 49 -2.97 -3.79 16.20
CA GLN A 49 -3.06 -4.21 14.82
C GLN A 49 -1.84 -3.73 14.02
N GLY A 50 -1.53 -4.45 12.95
CA GLY A 50 -0.42 -4.10 12.06
C GLY A 50 0.93 -4.56 12.60
N ALA A 51 2.01 -3.89 12.21
CA ALA A 51 3.38 -4.32 12.49
C ALA A 51 4.26 -3.19 13.05
N ALA A 52 5.12 -3.57 14.00
CA ALA A 52 6.25 -2.73 14.40
C ALA A 52 7.25 -2.62 13.24
N SER A 53 7.96 -1.50 13.19
CA SER A 53 9.04 -1.32 12.22
C SER A 53 10.23 -2.21 12.57
N THR A 54 10.78 -2.82 11.53
CA THR A 54 11.94 -3.71 11.53
C THR A 54 13.24 -3.01 11.14
N ILE A 55 13.16 -1.78 10.64
CA ILE A 55 14.32 -1.00 10.17
C ILE A 55 14.58 0.25 11.02
N GLY A 56 13.91 0.37 12.17
CA GLY A 56 14.02 1.54 13.06
C GLY A 56 13.28 2.80 12.56
N GLY A 57 12.42 2.67 11.54
CA GLY A 57 11.46 3.70 11.12
C GLY A 57 10.18 3.72 11.99
N PRO A 58 9.19 4.56 11.63
CA PRO A 58 7.88 4.54 12.27
C PRO A 58 7.15 3.20 12.09
N PRO A 59 6.41 2.72 13.10
CA PRO A 59 5.63 1.50 12.99
C PRO A 59 4.45 1.65 12.00
N SER A 60 4.04 0.53 11.42
CA SER A 60 2.91 0.43 10.50
C SER A 60 1.70 -0.17 11.22
N PHE A 61 1.10 0.60 12.12
CA PHE A 61 -0.06 0.15 12.91
C PHE A 61 -1.38 0.29 12.16
N GLY A 62 -2.34 -0.56 12.52
CA GLY A 62 -3.67 -0.61 11.95
C GLY A 62 -3.82 -1.60 10.80
N SER A 63 -5.08 -1.76 10.36
CA SER A 63 -5.44 -2.44 9.13
C SER A 63 -5.24 -1.52 7.91
N LYS A 64 -5.20 -2.14 6.74
CA LYS A 64 -5.19 -1.48 5.44
C LYS A 64 -6.06 -2.25 4.46
N LEU A 65 -6.68 -1.51 3.55
CA LEU A 65 -7.38 -2.07 2.40
C LEU A 65 -6.37 -2.41 1.29
N PHE A 66 -6.19 -3.71 1.05
CA PHE A 66 -5.35 -4.27 0.01
C PHE A 66 -6.16 -4.52 -1.27
N GLY A 67 -5.93 -3.68 -2.28
CA GLY A 67 -6.56 -3.84 -3.61
C GLY A 67 -5.72 -4.75 -4.50
N VAL A 68 -5.86 -6.06 -4.37
CA VAL A 68 -5.03 -7.04 -5.11
C VAL A 68 -5.59 -7.26 -6.51
N SER A 69 -4.73 -7.13 -7.52
CA SER A 69 -5.06 -7.29 -8.93
C SER A 69 -3.97 -8.04 -9.71
N GLY A 70 -4.16 -8.21 -11.02
CA GLY A 70 -3.22 -8.91 -11.89
C GLY A 70 -3.44 -10.42 -11.92
N HIS A 71 -2.36 -11.19 -11.89
CA HIS A 71 -2.34 -12.63 -12.17
C HIS A 71 -2.58 -13.50 -10.93
N VAL A 72 -3.72 -13.27 -10.26
CA VAL A 72 -4.24 -14.09 -9.14
C VAL A 72 -5.58 -14.73 -9.50
N ASN A 73 -6.00 -15.77 -8.77
CA ASN A 73 -7.27 -16.47 -9.06
C ASN A 73 -8.52 -15.68 -8.64
N SER A 74 -8.42 -14.89 -7.58
CA SER A 74 -9.53 -14.13 -7.00
C SER A 74 -9.09 -12.70 -6.64
N PRO A 75 -8.92 -11.80 -7.63
CA PRO A 75 -8.58 -10.40 -7.36
C PRO A 75 -9.73 -9.70 -6.61
N GLY A 76 -9.41 -8.70 -5.80
CA GLY A 76 -10.41 -8.04 -4.96
C GLY A 76 -9.83 -7.03 -3.98
N LEU A 77 -10.70 -6.59 -3.07
CA LEU A 77 -10.35 -5.70 -1.97
C LEU A 77 -10.41 -6.49 -0.66
N PHE A 78 -9.32 -6.50 0.09
CA PHE A 78 -9.21 -7.24 1.35
C PHE A 78 -8.72 -6.31 2.45
N GLU A 79 -9.43 -6.27 3.58
CA GLU A 79 -8.92 -5.57 4.75
C GLU A 79 -8.05 -6.53 5.56
N CYS A 80 -6.78 -6.18 5.73
CA CYS A 80 -5.82 -6.98 6.48
C CYS A 80 -4.92 -6.06 7.32
N ASP A 81 -4.30 -6.63 8.35
CA ASP A 81 -3.31 -5.91 9.14
C ASP A 81 -2.08 -5.57 8.30
N LEU A 82 -1.55 -4.35 8.47
CA LEU A 82 -0.27 -3.96 7.87
C LEU A 82 0.85 -4.92 8.31
N GLY A 83 1.73 -5.27 7.37
CA GLY A 83 2.79 -6.26 7.60
C GLY A 83 2.40 -7.70 7.26
N ILE A 84 1.15 -7.96 6.84
CA ILE A 84 0.79 -9.24 6.22
C ILE A 84 1.76 -9.57 5.06
N PRO A 85 2.30 -10.79 4.96
CA PRO A 85 3.13 -11.18 3.82
C PRO A 85 2.36 -11.15 2.50
N LEU A 86 3.00 -10.69 1.42
CA LEU A 86 2.39 -10.68 0.08
C LEU A 86 1.91 -12.08 -0.35
N SER A 87 2.68 -13.11 -0.05
CA SER A 87 2.31 -14.51 -0.30
C SER A 87 1.04 -14.92 0.43
N THR A 88 0.82 -14.46 1.67
CA THR A 88 -0.40 -14.73 2.44
C THR A 88 -1.60 -14.05 1.79
N LEU A 89 -1.47 -12.78 1.37
CA LEU A 89 -2.52 -12.09 0.59
C LEU A 89 -2.88 -12.87 -0.68
N ILE A 90 -1.88 -13.38 -1.40
CA ILE A 90 -2.12 -14.08 -2.67
C ILE A 90 -2.70 -15.47 -2.44
N ASN A 91 -2.10 -16.27 -1.57
CA ASN A 91 -2.48 -17.67 -1.37
C ASN A 91 -3.82 -17.79 -0.65
N ASP A 92 -4.02 -17.04 0.43
CA ASP A 92 -5.16 -17.23 1.32
C ASP A 92 -6.36 -16.40 0.87
N HIS A 93 -6.14 -15.12 0.54
CA HIS A 93 -7.23 -14.21 0.15
C HIS A 93 -7.54 -14.29 -1.34
N CYS A 94 -6.51 -14.33 -2.20
CA CYS A 94 -6.69 -14.38 -3.65
C CYS A 94 -6.75 -15.79 -4.24
N LYS A 95 -6.69 -16.83 -3.39
CA LYS A 95 -6.75 -18.26 -3.77
C LYS A 95 -5.61 -18.69 -4.70
N GLY A 96 -4.43 -18.10 -4.51
CA GLY A 96 -3.21 -18.39 -5.24
C GLY A 96 -3.07 -17.70 -6.60
N MET A 97 -1.95 -18.00 -7.26
CA MET A 97 -1.62 -17.48 -8.57
C MET A 97 -2.56 -18.01 -9.67
N ARG A 98 -2.85 -17.15 -10.65
CA ARG A 98 -3.73 -17.48 -11.77
C ARG A 98 -3.25 -18.74 -12.50
N ARG A 99 -4.13 -19.74 -12.64
CA ARG A 99 -3.82 -21.05 -13.28
C ARG A 99 -2.68 -21.83 -12.60
N GLY A 100 -2.39 -21.56 -11.32
CA GLY A 100 -1.34 -22.28 -10.57
C GLY A 100 0.08 -21.98 -11.04
N LYS A 101 0.28 -20.89 -11.78
CA LYS A 101 1.59 -20.45 -12.26
C LYS A 101 2.49 -19.94 -11.14
N LYS A 102 3.78 -19.79 -11.41
CA LYS A 102 4.72 -19.20 -10.45
C LYS A 102 4.62 -17.68 -10.41
N PHE A 103 4.88 -17.13 -9.23
CA PHE A 103 5.07 -15.70 -9.01
C PHE A 103 6.36 -15.22 -9.69
N LYS A 104 6.26 -14.10 -10.42
CA LYS A 104 7.42 -13.44 -11.05
C LYS A 104 7.75 -12.10 -10.41
N GLY A 105 6.74 -11.42 -9.90
CA GLY A 105 6.91 -10.12 -9.27
C GLY A 105 5.57 -9.44 -9.02
N ALA A 106 5.63 -8.32 -8.32
CA ALA A 106 4.46 -7.47 -8.11
C ALA A 106 4.85 -6.01 -7.96
N ILE A 107 4.00 -5.10 -8.39
CA ILE A 107 4.05 -3.72 -7.88
C ILE A 107 3.37 -3.75 -6.52
N ALA A 108 4.06 -3.42 -5.41
CA ALA A 108 3.52 -3.57 -4.05
C ALA A 108 2.34 -2.64 -3.73
N GLY A 109 2.40 -1.41 -4.24
CA GLY A 109 1.43 -0.37 -3.96
C GLY A 109 0.63 0.04 -5.17
N GLY A 110 1.01 1.17 -5.77
CA GLY A 110 0.53 1.58 -7.09
C GLY A 110 1.72 1.69 -8.03
N ILE A 111 1.49 1.98 -9.31
CA ILE A 111 2.55 2.06 -10.34
C ILE A 111 3.76 2.95 -9.96
N SER A 112 3.59 3.86 -9.00
CA SER A 112 4.64 4.72 -8.46
C SER A 112 5.57 4.05 -7.43
N THR A 113 5.39 2.77 -7.09
CA THR A 113 6.13 2.14 -5.98
C THR A 113 7.34 1.33 -6.38
N GLY A 114 7.53 0.98 -7.65
CA GLY A 114 8.55 0.01 -8.07
C GLY A 114 8.05 -1.44 -8.02
N ILE A 115 8.92 -2.37 -8.39
CA ILE A 115 8.60 -3.80 -8.59
C ILE A 115 9.33 -4.65 -7.55
N LEU A 116 8.57 -5.51 -6.86
CA LEU A 116 9.06 -6.62 -6.07
C LEU A 116 9.44 -7.77 -7.00
N GLY A 117 10.61 -8.37 -6.78
CA GLY A 117 11.12 -9.53 -7.53
C GLY A 117 10.62 -10.87 -6.97
N PRO A 118 10.98 -12.00 -7.64
CA PRO A 118 10.58 -13.34 -7.21
C PRO A 118 10.98 -13.68 -5.77
N ASP A 119 12.16 -13.21 -5.33
CA ASP A 119 12.72 -13.48 -3.99
C ASP A 119 12.01 -12.66 -2.88
N GLU A 120 11.10 -11.77 -3.26
CA GLU A 120 10.36 -10.88 -2.36
C GLU A 120 8.87 -11.25 -2.27
N PHE A 121 8.52 -12.49 -2.66
CA PHE A 121 7.14 -12.98 -2.60
C PHE A 121 6.58 -13.00 -1.16
N ASP A 122 7.44 -13.22 -0.17
CA ASP A 122 7.10 -13.17 1.26
C ASP A 122 7.35 -11.80 1.89
N ALA A 123 7.56 -10.74 1.09
CA ALA A 123 7.78 -9.39 1.62
C ALA A 123 6.59 -8.97 2.52
N PRO A 124 6.86 -8.51 3.76
CA PRO A 124 5.80 -7.99 4.61
C PRO A 124 5.26 -6.67 4.03
N MET A 125 3.94 -6.57 3.90
CA MET A 125 3.27 -5.44 3.29
C MET A 125 3.03 -4.31 4.30
N ASP A 126 4.12 -3.65 4.70
CA ASP A 126 4.16 -2.51 5.61
C ASP A 126 4.94 -1.32 4.99
N PHE A 127 5.08 -0.21 5.71
CA PHE A 127 5.80 0.96 5.19
C PHE A 127 7.34 0.85 5.21
N ASP A 128 7.90 -0.19 5.84
CA ASP A 128 9.33 -0.48 5.80
C ASP A 128 9.77 -1.09 4.47
N ILE A 129 8.81 -1.64 3.70
CA ILE A 129 9.06 -2.34 2.43
C ILE A 129 9.96 -1.55 1.47
N GLY A 130 9.85 -0.22 1.46
CA GLY A 130 10.67 0.62 0.58
C GLY A 130 12.17 0.44 0.80
N ARG A 131 12.60 0.42 2.05
CA ARG A 131 14.01 0.19 2.39
C ARG A 131 14.39 -1.29 2.36
N ARG A 132 13.48 -2.19 2.75
CA ARG A 132 13.77 -3.65 2.76
C ARG A 132 13.93 -4.24 1.36
N CYS A 133 13.09 -3.81 0.43
CA CYS A 133 13.00 -4.36 -0.93
C CYS A 133 13.54 -3.41 -2.00
N ASN A 134 14.17 -2.29 -1.61
CA ASN A 134 14.66 -1.26 -2.52
C ASN A 134 13.59 -0.74 -3.51
N VAL A 135 12.37 -0.57 -3.00
CA VAL A 135 11.21 0.00 -3.71
C VAL A 135 10.87 1.37 -3.14
N LEU A 136 9.99 2.15 -3.79
CA LEU A 136 9.64 3.51 -3.34
C LEU A 136 8.67 3.53 -2.14
N GLY A 137 8.14 2.36 -1.74
CA GLY A 137 7.30 2.18 -0.55
C GLY A 137 6.02 1.39 -0.84
N LEU A 138 5.14 1.28 0.16
CA LEU A 138 3.87 0.54 0.02
C LEU A 138 2.78 1.31 -0.73
N GLY A 139 2.85 2.66 -0.76
CA GLY A 139 1.86 3.50 -1.43
C GLY A 139 0.42 3.24 -0.96
N THR A 140 -0.49 3.01 -1.90
CA THR A 140 -1.91 2.72 -1.62
C THR A 140 -2.17 1.25 -1.26
N ALA A 141 -1.14 0.38 -1.24
CA ALA A 141 -1.27 -1.07 -1.05
C ALA A 141 -2.25 -1.74 -2.04
N CYS A 142 -2.14 -1.42 -3.33
CA CYS A 142 -2.95 -2.03 -4.38
C CYS A 142 -2.12 -2.99 -5.26
N PRO A 143 -1.60 -4.10 -4.70
CA PRO A 143 -0.58 -4.86 -5.38
C PRO A 143 -1.07 -5.40 -6.73
N THR A 144 -0.26 -5.17 -7.76
CA THR A 144 -0.49 -5.73 -9.11
C THR A 144 0.48 -6.87 -9.33
N VAL A 145 -0.05 -8.09 -9.41
CA VAL A 145 0.74 -9.34 -9.40
C VAL A 145 1.02 -9.84 -10.81
N PHE A 146 2.24 -10.31 -11.06
CA PHE A 146 2.69 -10.84 -12.34
C PHE A 146 3.11 -12.32 -12.22
N ASP A 147 2.80 -13.09 -13.26
CA ASP A 147 3.12 -14.52 -13.34
C ASP A 147 4.41 -14.73 -14.17
N GLU A 148 4.96 -15.94 -14.16
CA GLU A 148 6.23 -16.29 -14.82
C GLU A 148 6.29 -15.95 -16.32
N ASP A 149 5.15 -15.93 -17.01
CA ASP A 149 5.03 -15.63 -18.45
C ASP A 149 4.99 -14.13 -18.76
N THR A 150 4.90 -13.26 -17.75
CA THR A 150 4.76 -11.81 -17.97
C THR A 150 6.06 -11.22 -18.49
N ASP A 151 6.03 -10.53 -19.64
CA ASP A 151 7.18 -9.73 -20.12
C ASP A 151 7.30 -8.45 -19.29
N MET A 152 8.31 -8.38 -18.43
CA MET A 152 8.53 -7.23 -17.55
C MET A 152 9.06 -6.00 -18.30
N VAL A 153 9.63 -6.16 -19.50
CA VAL A 153 10.03 -5.03 -20.35
C VAL A 153 8.80 -4.36 -20.95
N ALA A 154 7.78 -5.13 -21.33
CA ALA A 154 6.51 -4.59 -21.81
C ALA A 154 5.67 -3.93 -20.69
N VAL A 155 5.94 -4.27 -19.42
CA VAL A 155 5.31 -3.62 -18.26
C VAL A 155 5.93 -2.25 -17.96
N ALA A 156 7.20 -2.04 -18.31
CA ALA A 156 7.95 -0.80 -18.06
C ALA A 156 7.67 0.28 -19.12
#